data_AF-A0AAV6X0I7-F1
#
_entry.id   AF-A0AAV6X0I7-F1
#
_cell.length_a   1.000
_cell.length_b   1.000
_cell.length_c   1.000
_cell.angle_alpha   90.00
_cell.angle_beta   90.00
_cell.angle_gamma   90.00
#
_symmetry.space_group_name_H-M   'P 1'
#
loop_
_entity.id
_entity.type
_entity.pdbx_description
1 polymer ?
#
loop_
_entity_poly.entity_id
_entity_poly.type
_entity_poly.pdbx_seq_one_letter_code
_entity_poly.pdbx_strand_id
1 'polypeptide(L)'
;MLYPSSPNNQQFLDLSLSTPSDDPPPTHAPPQQDTQTTAPSRRRRSVNQILRPGKSLTIPPPYPWSTTRRATVHSLQYLQAKSINTITGRVQCKKCDRKFSIEYDLHDKFAEVAIFIAKNDDEMHHRAPEAWMNPSLPNCKFCDQSNCAKPIMSKKRSINWLFLFLGQMIGVCKLSELKYFCKHTKNHRTGAKNRVLYLTYMGLCRQLNPAPL
;
A
#
# COMPACT_ATOMS: atom_id res chain seq x y z
N MET A 1 6.04 -64.04 14.31
CA MET A 1 6.28 -63.27 15.55
C MET A 1 5.84 -61.84 15.25
N LEU A 2 4.54 -61.55 15.40
CA LEU A 2 3.87 -61.08 16.62
C LEU A 2 4.22 -59.61 16.94
N TYR A 3 3.49 -58.68 16.32
CA TYR A 3 3.26 -57.36 16.89
C TYR A 3 1.95 -57.42 17.70
N PRO A 4 1.94 -57.00 18.97
CA PRO A 4 0.75 -57.11 19.79
C PRO A 4 -0.23 -55.96 19.51
N SER A 5 -1.48 -56.39 19.36
CA SER A 5 -2.73 -55.64 19.44
C SER A 5 -3.12 -55.34 20.89
N SER A 6 -3.83 -54.22 21.11
CA SER A 6 -5.00 -54.01 22.01
C SER A 6 -5.04 -52.56 22.56
N PRO A 7 -6.14 -52.10 23.19
CA PRO A 7 -7.49 -52.04 22.63
C PRO A 7 -8.21 -50.69 22.94
N ASN A 8 -9.36 -50.56 22.31
CA ASN A 8 -10.47 -49.66 22.61
C ASN A 8 -11.04 -49.92 24.03
N ASN A 9 -11.39 -48.89 24.82
CA ASN A 9 -12.63 -48.93 25.62
C ASN A 9 -13.09 -47.55 26.14
N GLN A 10 -14.40 -47.35 26.06
CA GLN A 10 -15.16 -46.19 26.54
C GLN A 10 -15.65 -46.41 27.98
N GLN A 11 -16.30 -45.36 28.54
CA GLN A 11 -17.31 -45.36 29.62
C GLN A 11 -16.77 -45.49 31.06
N PHE A 12 -17.33 -44.91 32.13
CA PHE A 12 -18.41 -43.94 32.40
C PHE A 12 -18.28 -43.55 33.91
N LEU A 13 -18.76 -42.36 34.27
CA LEU A 13 -19.35 -41.87 35.55
C LEU A 13 -19.03 -42.49 36.93
N ASP A 14 -18.79 -41.60 37.92
CA ASP A 14 -19.62 -41.48 39.16
C ASP A 14 -19.32 -40.12 39.82
N LEU A 15 -20.22 -39.12 39.84
CA LEU A 15 -21.34 -38.85 40.76
C LEU A 15 -20.95 -38.70 42.25
N SER A 16 -21.15 -37.50 42.79
CA SER A 16 -21.54 -37.31 44.19
C SER A 16 -22.46 -36.09 44.30
N LEU A 17 -23.53 -36.33 45.05
CA LEU A 17 -24.84 -35.71 45.05
C LEU A 17 -24.97 -34.77 46.25
N SER A 18 -25.70 -33.66 46.13
CA SER A 18 -26.56 -33.12 47.20
C SER A 18 -27.58 -32.13 46.62
N THR A 19 -28.83 -32.36 46.98
CA THR A 19 -30.11 -31.79 46.49
C THR A 19 -30.62 -30.64 47.42
N PRO A 20 -31.91 -30.25 47.41
CA PRO A 20 -32.44 -29.11 46.63
C PRO A 20 -33.11 -28.04 47.53
N SER A 21 -33.63 -26.96 46.95
CA SER A 21 -34.66 -26.13 47.59
C SER A 21 -35.60 -25.56 46.53
N ASP A 22 -36.90 -25.85 46.70
CA ASP A 22 -38.10 -25.22 46.11
C ASP A 22 -38.08 -23.69 46.37
N ASP A 23 -38.64 -22.73 45.62
CA ASP A 23 -39.90 -22.52 44.86
C ASP A 23 -39.75 -21.10 44.21
N PRO A 24 -40.73 -20.41 43.57
CA PRO A 24 -41.81 -20.75 42.62
C PRO A 24 -41.71 -19.86 41.32
N PRO A 25 -42.65 -19.92 40.34
CA PRO A 25 -42.47 -19.31 39.01
C PRO A 25 -43.04 -17.87 38.92
N PRO A 26 -42.50 -16.99 38.04
CA PRO A 26 -43.16 -15.72 37.75
C PRO A 26 -44.10 -15.82 36.53
N THR A 27 -45.32 -15.41 36.82
CA THR A 27 -46.52 -15.23 35.99
C THR A 27 -46.34 -14.20 34.87
N HIS A 28 -46.92 -14.47 33.70
CA HIS A 28 -47.10 -13.53 32.60
C HIS A 28 -48.18 -12.46 32.88
N ALA A 29 -47.88 -11.17 32.64
CA ALA A 29 -48.84 -10.10 32.26
C ALA A 29 -48.05 -8.85 31.72
N PRO A 30 -48.67 -7.80 31.12
CA PRO A 30 -48.58 -7.42 29.70
C PRO A 30 -47.84 -6.06 29.46
N PRO A 31 -47.78 -5.50 28.22
CA PRO A 31 -46.73 -4.58 27.80
C PRO A 31 -46.98 -3.11 28.20
N GLN A 32 -45.92 -2.39 28.55
CA GLN A 32 -45.93 -0.93 28.71
C GLN A 32 -44.87 -0.26 27.85
N GLN A 33 -45.30 0.85 27.26
CA GLN A 33 -44.68 1.66 26.23
C GLN A 33 -43.49 2.49 26.72
N ASP A 34 -42.64 2.81 25.75
CA ASP A 34 -41.84 4.02 25.63
C ASP A 34 -40.88 4.41 26.77
N THR A 35 -39.59 4.12 26.55
CA THR A 35 -38.61 5.21 26.51
C THR A 35 -37.37 4.78 25.72
N GLN A 36 -37.29 5.27 24.48
CA GLN A 36 -36.11 5.18 23.64
C GLN A 36 -34.94 5.91 24.33
N THR A 37 -34.13 5.17 25.09
CA THR A 37 -32.82 5.68 25.52
C THR A 37 -31.88 5.55 24.32
N THR A 38 -31.84 6.62 23.53
CA THR A 38 -30.93 6.77 22.40
C THR A 38 -29.49 6.73 22.93
N ALA A 39 -28.84 5.57 22.79
CA ALA A 39 -27.39 5.49 22.91
C ALA A 39 -26.79 6.53 21.95
N PRO A 40 -25.81 7.35 22.38
CA PRO A 40 -25.22 8.35 21.50
C PRO A 40 -24.50 7.61 20.38
N SER A 41 -25.17 7.56 19.22
CA SER A 41 -24.59 7.19 17.95
C SER A 41 -23.34 8.02 17.78
N ARG A 42 -22.17 7.39 17.93
CA ARG A 42 -20.90 8.02 17.58
C ARG A 42 -20.99 8.32 16.09
N ARG A 43 -21.44 9.53 15.76
CA ARG A 43 -21.40 10.10 14.42
C ARG A 43 -19.98 9.86 13.93
N ARG A 44 -19.85 8.90 13.01
CA ARG A 44 -18.62 8.64 12.30
C ARG A 44 -18.33 9.92 11.55
N ARG A 45 -17.49 10.79 12.13
CA ARG A 45 -17.10 12.06 11.52
C ARG A 45 -16.63 11.71 10.12
N SER A 46 -17.39 12.17 9.13
CA SER A 46 -16.95 12.21 7.73
C SER A 46 -15.55 12.80 7.72
N VAL A 47 -14.57 11.98 7.33
CA VAL A 47 -13.18 12.39 7.17
C VAL A 47 -13.06 13.19 5.87
N ASN A 48 -13.87 14.25 5.74
CA ASN A 48 -13.51 15.37 4.89
C ASN A 48 -12.30 15.98 5.57
N GLN A 49 -11.11 15.61 5.09
CA GLN A 49 -9.83 16.07 5.60
C GLN A 49 -9.73 17.59 5.44
N ILE A 50 -10.24 18.32 6.42
CA ILE A 50 -9.84 19.69 6.67
C ILE A 50 -8.34 19.60 6.94
N LEU A 51 -7.54 20.03 5.96
CA LEU A 51 -6.12 20.21 6.16
C LEU A 51 -5.96 21.12 7.37
N ARG A 52 -5.03 20.76 8.27
CA ARG A 52 -4.71 21.63 9.41
C ARG A 52 -4.48 23.06 8.88
N PRO A 53 -5.03 24.09 9.54
CA PRO A 53 -4.82 25.48 9.16
C PRO A 53 -3.34 25.74 8.85
N GLY A 54 -3.04 26.33 7.69
CA GLY A 54 -1.67 26.66 7.25
C GLY A 54 -0.98 25.65 6.33
N LYS A 55 -1.62 24.53 5.93
CA LYS A 55 -1.06 23.62 4.90
C LYS A 55 -1.78 23.79 3.58
N SER A 56 -1.14 24.46 2.61
CA SER A 56 -1.64 24.52 1.24
C SER A 56 -1.80 23.11 0.63
N LEU A 57 -2.90 22.92 -0.10
CA LEU A 57 -3.17 21.75 -0.95
C LEU A 57 -2.08 21.58 -2.02
N THR A 58 -1.52 22.71 -2.48
CA THR A 58 -0.52 22.77 -3.54
C THR A 58 0.90 22.88 -2.98
N ILE A 59 1.86 22.41 -3.76
CA ILE A 59 3.30 22.56 -3.55
C ILE A 59 3.94 23.06 -4.86
N PRO A 60 5.09 23.74 -4.81
CA PRO A 60 5.92 23.88 -6.00
C PRO A 60 6.23 22.50 -6.58
N PRO A 61 6.06 22.28 -7.90
CA PRO A 61 6.38 21.01 -8.53
C PRO A 61 7.85 20.64 -8.24
N PRO A 62 8.13 19.48 -7.62
CA PRO A 62 9.50 19.09 -7.31
C PRO A 62 10.31 18.69 -8.54
N TYR A 63 9.65 18.39 -9.65
CA TYR A 63 10.26 17.98 -10.93
C TYR A 63 9.40 18.48 -12.10
N PRO A 64 9.96 18.63 -13.32
CA PRO A 64 9.21 19.04 -14.52
C PRO A 64 8.04 18.11 -14.88
N TRP A 65 8.14 16.82 -14.55
CA TRP A 65 7.07 15.83 -14.76
C TRP A 65 6.08 15.73 -13.59
N SER A 66 6.25 16.54 -12.53
CA SER A 66 5.34 16.59 -11.40
C SER A 66 4.39 17.77 -11.51
N THR A 67 3.20 17.63 -10.92
CA THR A 67 2.23 18.73 -10.87
C THR A 67 2.39 19.57 -9.59
N THR A 68 1.60 20.62 -9.45
CA THR A 68 1.47 21.37 -8.19
C THR A 68 0.74 20.59 -7.10
N ARG A 69 0.11 19.46 -7.43
CA ARG A 69 -0.52 18.56 -6.47
C ARG A 69 0.49 17.54 -5.97
N ARG A 70 0.47 17.31 -4.66
CA ARG A 70 1.37 16.35 -3.99
C ARG A 70 1.18 14.95 -4.57
N ALA A 71 2.29 14.23 -4.76
CA ALA A 71 2.28 12.84 -5.22
C ALA A 71 1.50 12.63 -6.53
N THR A 72 1.42 13.67 -7.36
CA THR A 72 0.72 13.65 -8.64
C THR A 72 1.70 14.03 -9.75
N VAL A 73 1.81 13.17 -10.76
CA VAL A 73 2.61 13.37 -11.97
C VAL A 73 1.72 13.73 -13.15
N HIS A 74 2.31 14.32 -14.18
CA HIS A 74 1.61 14.57 -15.44
C HIS A 74 1.39 13.26 -16.22
N SER A 75 0.39 13.24 -17.11
CA SER A 75 0.12 12.10 -18.00
C SER A 75 1.19 11.97 -19.10
N LEU A 76 1.30 10.78 -19.71
CA LEU A 76 2.21 10.55 -20.84
C LEU A 76 1.95 11.53 -21.98
N GLN A 77 0.69 11.75 -22.34
CA GLN A 77 0.30 12.70 -23.39
C GLN A 77 0.82 14.12 -23.09
N TYR A 78 0.71 14.57 -21.84
CA TYR A 78 1.24 15.88 -21.44
C TYR A 78 2.76 15.91 -21.54
N LEU A 79 3.44 14.89 -21.02
CA LEU A 79 4.90 14.82 -21.01
C LEU A 79 5.45 14.82 -22.43
N GLN A 80 4.85 14.04 -23.32
CA GLN A 80 5.18 14.00 -24.75
C GLN A 80 4.93 15.36 -25.43
N ALA A 81 3.81 16.02 -25.18
CA ALA A 81 3.51 17.35 -25.72
C ALA A 81 4.48 18.44 -25.22
N LYS A 82 5.18 18.20 -24.11
CA LYS A 82 6.25 19.06 -23.57
C LYS A 82 7.65 18.56 -23.91
N SER A 83 7.78 17.55 -24.76
CA SER A 83 9.05 16.91 -25.13
C SER A 83 9.86 16.41 -23.93
N ILE A 84 9.17 16.00 -22.87
CA ILE A 84 9.78 15.39 -21.68
C ILE A 84 9.79 13.87 -21.88
N ASN A 85 10.84 13.39 -22.52
CA ASN A 85 11.00 11.96 -22.83
C ASN A 85 11.98 11.26 -21.88
N THR A 86 12.79 12.01 -21.13
CA THR A 86 13.80 11.46 -20.23
C THR A 86 13.48 11.79 -18.78
N ILE A 87 13.43 10.76 -17.93
CA ILE A 87 13.22 10.90 -16.49
C ILE A 87 14.51 10.59 -15.75
N THR A 88 15.05 11.61 -15.09
CA THR A 88 16.31 11.51 -14.33
C THR A 88 16.07 11.33 -12.83
N GLY A 89 16.88 10.50 -12.19
CA GLY A 89 16.88 10.34 -10.73
C GLY A 89 18.27 10.10 -10.17
N ARG A 90 18.49 10.55 -8.93
CA ARG A 90 19.77 10.34 -8.22
C ARG A 90 19.74 9.07 -7.39
N VAL A 91 20.83 8.33 -7.45
CA VAL A 91 21.08 7.11 -6.69
C VAL A 91 22.39 7.20 -5.92
N GLN A 92 22.52 6.41 -4.86
CA GLN A 92 23.74 6.19 -4.09
C GLN A 92 24.06 4.70 -4.07
N CYS A 93 25.29 4.35 -4.44
CA CYS A 93 25.77 2.98 -4.31
C CYS A 93 25.94 2.62 -2.84
N LYS A 94 25.32 1.51 -2.38
CA LYS A 94 25.46 1.00 -1.01
C LYS A 94 26.82 0.33 -0.71
N LYS A 95 27.73 0.27 -1.70
CA LYS A 95 29.03 -0.43 -1.60
C LYS A 95 30.21 0.53 -1.60
N CYS A 96 30.19 1.54 -2.47
CA CYS A 96 31.28 2.53 -2.59
C CYS A 96 30.83 3.96 -2.28
N ASP A 97 29.58 4.14 -1.83
CA ASP A 97 28.96 5.42 -1.44
C ASP A 97 28.90 6.53 -2.49
N ARG A 98 29.42 6.28 -3.70
CA ARG A 98 29.33 7.23 -4.81
C ARG A 98 27.88 7.47 -5.20
N LYS A 99 27.59 8.75 -5.46
CA LYS A 99 26.27 9.24 -5.89
C LYS A 99 26.32 9.57 -7.38
N PHE A 100 25.30 9.18 -8.12
CA PHE A 100 25.19 9.50 -9.55
C PHE A 100 23.74 9.60 -9.99
N SER A 101 23.53 10.10 -11.20
CA SER A 101 22.23 10.14 -11.86
C SER A 101 22.07 8.95 -12.80
N ILE A 102 20.84 8.44 -12.86
CA ILE A 102 20.35 7.49 -13.85
C ILE A 102 19.23 8.17 -14.62
N GLU A 103 19.16 7.86 -15.90
CA GLU A 103 18.15 8.37 -16.83
C GLU A 103 17.37 7.20 -17.41
N TYR A 104 16.07 7.40 -17.56
CA TYR A 104 15.16 6.46 -18.18
C TYR A 104 14.47 7.12 -19.36
N ASP A 105 14.40 6.41 -20.48
CA ASP A 105 13.41 6.72 -21.49
C ASP A 105 12.00 6.47 -20.92
N LEU A 106 11.14 7.48 -21.01
CA LEU A 106 9.81 7.48 -20.42
C LEU A 106 8.92 6.42 -21.07
N HIS A 107 8.95 6.30 -22.40
CA HIS A 107 8.05 5.42 -23.14
C HIS A 107 8.46 3.97 -22.96
N ASP A 108 9.74 3.66 -23.13
CA ASP A 108 10.27 2.30 -23.01
C ASP A 108 10.04 1.76 -21.59
N LYS A 109 10.38 2.54 -20.56
CA LYS A 109 10.20 2.11 -19.19
C LYS A 109 8.74 2.08 -18.77
N PHE A 110 7.90 2.96 -19.28
CA PHE A 110 6.46 2.85 -19.01
C PHE A 110 5.89 1.57 -19.61
N ALA A 111 6.23 1.26 -20.87
CA ALA A 111 5.79 0.05 -21.53
C ALA A 111 6.24 -1.22 -20.78
N GLU A 112 7.49 -1.28 -20.33
CA GLU A 112 8.01 -2.37 -19.49
C GLU A 112 7.14 -2.60 -18.24
N VAL A 113 6.86 -1.53 -17.49
CA VAL A 113 6.07 -1.62 -16.26
C VAL A 113 4.59 -1.94 -16.55
N ALA A 114 4.00 -1.35 -17.59
CA ALA A 114 2.62 -1.62 -17.98
C ALA A 114 2.41 -3.08 -18.40
N ILE A 115 3.34 -3.64 -19.19
CA ILE A 115 3.33 -5.06 -19.57
C ILE A 115 3.47 -5.95 -18.34
N PHE A 116 4.36 -5.60 -17.42
CA PHE A 116 4.50 -6.35 -16.16
C PHE A 116 3.20 -6.35 -15.37
N ILE A 117 2.54 -5.19 -15.23
CA ILE A 117 1.26 -5.08 -14.54
C ILE A 117 0.21 -5.96 -15.22
N ALA A 118 0.00 -5.79 -16.52
CA ALA A 118 -1.02 -6.54 -17.28
C ALA A 118 -0.84 -8.06 -17.18
N LYS A 119 0.41 -8.55 -17.18
CA LYS A 119 0.70 -9.98 -17.07
C LYS A 119 0.46 -10.58 -15.68
N ASN A 120 0.45 -9.77 -14.63
CA ASN A 120 0.43 -10.23 -13.24
C ASN A 120 -0.81 -9.75 -12.46
N ASP A 121 -1.67 -8.91 -13.05
CA ASP A 121 -2.76 -8.23 -12.33
C ASP A 121 -3.71 -9.21 -11.64
N ASP A 122 -4.08 -10.29 -12.34
CA ASP A 122 -4.98 -11.33 -11.84
C ASP A 122 -4.42 -12.01 -10.57
N GLU A 123 -3.11 -12.26 -10.53
CA GLU A 123 -2.43 -12.94 -9.43
C GLU A 123 -2.09 -12.01 -8.25
N MET A 124 -1.97 -10.71 -8.51
CA MET A 124 -1.58 -9.74 -7.47
C MET A 124 -2.63 -9.62 -6.36
N HIS A 125 -3.92 -9.86 -6.63
CA HIS A 125 -5.01 -9.80 -5.65
C HIS A 125 -4.95 -8.55 -4.74
N HIS A 126 -4.69 -7.38 -5.33
CA HIS A 126 -4.48 -6.11 -4.63
C HIS A 126 -3.28 -6.06 -3.65
N ARG A 127 -2.24 -6.85 -3.91
CA ARG A 127 -0.99 -6.92 -3.16
C ARG A 127 0.18 -6.83 -4.13
N ALA A 128 1.23 -6.13 -3.71
CA ALA A 128 2.43 -6.06 -4.51
C ALA A 128 3.09 -7.44 -4.57
N PRO A 129 3.53 -7.90 -5.75
CA PRO A 129 4.27 -9.14 -5.91
C PRO A 129 5.65 -9.01 -5.25
N GLU A 130 6.30 -10.15 -5.05
CA GLU A 130 7.59 -10.23 -4.36
C GLU A 130 8.67 -9.39 -5.05
N ALA A 131 8.67 -9.35 -6.39
CA ALA A 131 9.58 -8.54 -7.18
C ALA A 131 9.49 -7.03 -6.88
N TRP A 132 8.32 -6.52 -6.48
CA TRP A 132 8.18 -5.13 -6.06
C TRP A 132 8.47 -4.93 -4.58
N MET A 133 8.23 -5.94 -3.74
CA MET A 133 8.59 -5.89 -2.32
C MET A 133 10.11 -5.86 -2.13
N ASN A 134 10.83 -6.57 -2.99
CA ASN A 134 12.29 -6.68 -3.04
C ASN A 134 12.82 -6.27 -4.43
N PRO A 135 12.78 -4.98 -4.76
CA PRO A 135 13.11 -4.51 -6.10
C PRO A 135 14.59 -4.68 -6.43
N SER A 136 14.84 -5.14 -7.65
CA SER A 136 16.17 -5.13 -8.26
C SER A 136 16.66 -3.70 -8.43
N LEU A 137 17.79 -3.39 -7.80
CA LEU A 137 18.44 -2.10 -7.91
C LEU A 137 19.37 -2.07 -9.13
N PRO A 138 19.61 -0.89 -9.71
CA PRO A 138 20.64 -0.74 -10.74
C PRO A 138 22.05 -1.08 -10.23
N ASN A 139 22.92 -1.44 -11.17
CA ASN A 139 24.35 -1.64 -10.92
C ASN A 139 25.05 -0.30 -10.69
N CYS A 140 26.16 -0.31 -9.97
CA CYS A 140 26.97 0.89 -9.79
C CYS A 140 27.91 1.08 -10.98
N LYS A 141 27.82 2.21 -11.67
CA LYS A 141 28.72 2.54 -12.81
C LYS A 141 30.17 2.86 -12.44
N PHE A 142 30.55 2.70 -11.17
CA PHE A 142 31.87 3.10 -10.66
C PHE A 142 32.64 1.99 -9.95
N CYS A 143 31.95 0.97 -9.45
CA CYS A 143 32.59 -0.20 -8.83
C CYS A 143 32.03 -1.52 -9.40
N ASP A 144 31.17 -1.42 -10.42
CA ASP A 144 30.54 -2.50 -11.18
C ASP A 144 29.80 -3.55 -10.36
N GLN A 145 29.60 -3.28 -9.07
CA GLN A 145 28.81 -4.13 -8.19
C GLN A 145 27.34 -4.11 -8.62
N SER A 146 26.74 -5.30 -8.65
CA SER A 146 25.35 -5.47 -9.04
C SER A 146 24.37 -5.12 -7.93
N ASN A 147 23.15 -4.73 -8.30
CA ASN A 147 22.02 -4.58 -7.36
C ASN A 147 22.35 -3.74 -6.10
N CYS A 148 22.98 -2.59 -6.29
CA CYS A 148 23.56 -1.82 -5.19
C CYS A 148 23.23 -0.32 -5.20
N ALA A 149 22.77 0.24 -6.31
CA ALA A 149 22.45 1.67 -6.42
C ALA A 149 21.03 1.96 -5.91
N LYS A 150 20.89 2.48 -4.69
CA LYS A 150 19.59 2.84 -4.11
C LYS A 150 19.19 4.26 -4.48
N PRO A 151 17.91 4.55 -4.75
CA PRO A 151 17.42 5.91 -4.89
C PRO A 151 17.71 6.77 -3.67
N ILE A 152 18.12 8.02 -3.89
CA ILE A 152 18.30 8.99 -2.81
C ILE A 152 16.92 9.57 -2.48
N MET A 153 16.38 9.18 -1.32
CA MET A 153 15.08 9.64 -0.84
C MET A 153 15.24 10.98 -0.10
N SER A 154 14.41 11.96 -0.46
CA SER A 154 14.36 13.28 0.18
C SER A 154 13.12 13.41 1.09
N LYS A 155 12.61 14.63 1.28
CA LYS A 155 11.35 14.87 2.01
C LYS A 155 10.19 14.25 1.22
N LYS A 156 9.15 13.74 1.90
CA LYS A 156 7.97 13.08 1.30
C LYS A 156 7.32 13.84 0.14
N ARG A 157 7.30 15.18 0.22
CA ARG A 157 6.73 16.08 -0.80
C ARG A 157 7.56 16.18 -2.09
N SER A 158 8.80 15.71 -2.06
CA SER A 158 9.81 15.83 -3.11
C SER A 158 10.34 14.44 -3.52
N ILE A 159 9.59 13.39 -3.24
CA ILE A 159 9.89 12.05 -3.75
C ILE A 159 9.67 12.06 -5.27
N ASN A 160 10.65 11.56 -6.01
CA ASN A 160 10.57 11.41 -7.46
C ASN A 160 9.74 10.16 -7.82
N TRP A 161 8.42 10.27 -7.70
CA TRP A 161 7.52 9.14 -7.88
C TRP A 161 7.62 8.51 -9.27
N LEU A 162 7.77 9.31 -10.32
CA LEU A 162 7.87 8.81 -11.69
C LEU A 162 9.16 8.00 -11.90
N PHE A 163 10.31 8.53 -11.46
CA PHE A 163 11.58 7.79 -11.54
C PHE A 163 11.54 6.46 -10.79
N LEU A 164 10.96 6.44 -9.58
CA LEU A 164 10.83 5.22 -8.80
C LEU A 164 9.89 4.21 -9.46
N PHE A 165 8.81 4.68 -10.09
CA PHE A 165 7.87 3.83 -10.84
C PHE A 165 8.53 3.19 -12.05
N LEU A 166 9.15 4.00 -12.92
CA LEU A 166 9.79 3.54 -14.15
C LEU A 166 10.98 2.59 -13.87
N GLY A 167 11.72 2.83 -12.79
CA GLY A 167 12.78 1.93 -12.36
C GLY A 167 12.30 0.72 -11.57
N GLN A 168 10.98 0.56 -11.35
CA GLN A 168 10.39 -0.47 -10.49
C GLN A 168 10.97 -0.50 -9.05
N MET A 169 11.36 0.66 -8.52
CA MET A 169 12.04 0.81 -7.21
C MET A 169 11.13 1.37 -6.10
N ILE A 170 9.82 1.48 -6.30
CA ILE A 170 8.91 2.03 -5.27
C ILE A 170 8.98 1.21 -3.97
N GLY A 171 9.28 -0.08 -4.05
CA GLY A 171 9.47 -0.98 -2.92
C GLY A 171 10.53 -0.53 -1.91
N VAL A 172 11.51 0.28 -2.35
CA VAL A 172 12.54 0.87 -1.48
C VAL A 172 11.92 1.86 -0.49
N CYS A 173 10.77 2.47 -0.81
CA CYS A 173 10.10 3.42 0.06
C CYS A 173 9.68 2.80 1.41
N LYS A 174 9.74 3.62 2.45
CA LYS A 174 9.17 3.31 3.77
C LYS A 174 7.64 3.33 3.68
N LEU A 175 6.98 2.54 4.54
CA LEU A 175 5.51 2.54 4.63
C LEU A 175 4.91 3.94 4.82
N SER A 176 5.60 4.82 5.56
CA SER A 176 5.13 6.18 5.81
C SER A 176 5.20 7.12 4.59
N GLU A 177 6.00 6.78 3.59
CA GLU A 177 6.11 7.48 2.29
C GLU A 177 5.02 6.98 1.34
N LEU A 178 4.82 5.66 1.28
CA LEU A 178 3.71 5.06 0.53
C LEU A 178 2.34 5.53 1.03
N LYS A 179 2.16 5.62 2.36
CA LYS A 179 0.96 6.22 2.97
C LYS A 179 0.80 7.70 2.60
N TYR A 180 1.90 8.43 2.40
CA TYR A 180 1.83 9.82 1.95
C TYR A 180 1.32 9.91 0.51
N PHE A 181 1.80 9.06 -0.39
CA PHE A 181 1.27 8.98 -1.75
C PHE A 181 -0.24 8.71 -1.74
N CYS A 182 -0.65 7.63 -1.08
CA CYS A 182 -2.05 7.21 -0.98
C CYS A 182 -2.94 8.30 -0.37
N LYS A 183 -2.41 9.05 0.62
CA LYS A 183 -3.12 10.17 1.21
C LYS A 183 -3.41 11.28 0.19
N HIS A 184 -2.47 11.57 -0.69
CA HIS A 184 -2.58 12.69 -1.61
C HIS A 184 -3.20 12.33 -2.97
N THR A 185 -3.34 11.04 -3.27
CA THR A 185 -4.05 10.52 -4.45
C THR A 185 -5.46 10.03 -4.14
N LYS A 186 -5.99 10.34 -2.94
CA LYS A 186 -7.32 9.92 -2.46
C LYS A 186 -7.53 8.40 -2.36
N ASN A 187 -6.46 7.61 -2.36
CA ASN A 187 -6.49 6.16 -2.19
C ASN A 187 -6.25 5.78 -0.72
N HIS A 188 -7.07 6.30 0.20
CA HIS A 188 -6.86 6.11 1.63
C HIS A 188 -7.12 4.66 2.04
N ARG A 189 -6.05 3.92 2.36
CA ARG A 189 -6.14 2.57 2.91
C ARG A 189 -5.29 2.43 4.17
N THR A 190 -5.86 1.78 5.18
CA THR A 190 -5.08 1.18 6.27
C THR A 190 -4.66 -0.21 5.81
N GLY A 191 -3.35 -0.46 5.68
CA GLY A 191 -2.87 -1.74 5.17
C GLY A 191 -1.38 -1.95 5.41
N ALA A 192 -0.98 -3.21 5.31
CA ALA A 192 0.42 -3.62 5.28
C ALA A 192 1.13 -3.09 4.03
N LYS A 193 2.48 -3.10 4.06
CA LYS A 193 3.32 -2.48 3.01
C LYS A 193 2.97 -2.97 1.60
N ASN A 194 2.79 -4.27 1.38
CA ASN A 194 2.45 -4.82 0.07
C ASN A 194 1.15 -4.28 -0.52
N ARG A 195 0.10 -4.08 0.29
CA ARG A 195 -1.17 -3.49 -0.16
C ARG A 195 -1.02 -2.02 -0.54
N VAL A 196 -0.25 -1.24 0.23
CA VAL A 196 -0.04 0.19 -0.04
C VAL A 196 0.90 0.39 -1.22
N LEU A 197 1.88 -0.49 -1.38
CA LEU A 197 2.81 -0.49 -2.51
C LEU A 197 2.07 -0.76 -3.83
N TYR A 198 1.22 -1.79 -3.88
CA TYR A 198 0.36 -2.09 -5.02
C TYR A 198 -0.45 -0.86 -5.44
N LEU A 199 -1.15 -0.23 -4.50
CA LEU A 199 -1.95 0.98 -4.78
C LEU A 199 -1.11 2.14 -5.31
N THR A 200 0.16 2.21 -4.94
CA THR A 200 1.07 3.25 -5.40
C THR A 200 1.47 3.01 -6.87
N TYR A 201 1.79 1.77 -7.25
CA TYR A 201 2.03 1.40 -8.65
C TYR A 201 0.80 1.64 -9.51
N MET A 202 -0.36 1.11 -9.10
CA MET A 202 -1.61 1.30 -9.84
C MET A 202 -2.01 2.78 -9.94
N GLY A 203 -1.83 3.52 -8.85
CA GLY A 203 -2.12 4.96 -8.82
C GLY A 203 -1.23 5.77 -9.75
N LEU A 204 0.05 5.42 -9.89
CA LEU A 204 0.96 6.07 -10.85
C LEU A 204 0.67 5.65 -12.29
N CYS A 205 0.38 4.38 -12.52
CA CYS A 205 0.01 3.87 -13.84
C CYS A 205 -1.21 4.62 -14.39
N ARG A 206 -2.27 4.78 -13.58
CA ARG A 206 -3.47 5.56 -13.95
C ARG A 206 -3.23 7.07 -14.11
N GLN A 207 -2.24 7.63 -13.42
CA GLN A 207 -1.88 9.04 -13.64
C GLN A 207 -1.20 9.22 -15.00
N LEU A 208 -0.33 8.29 -15.38
CA LEU A 208 0.43 8.31 -16.63
C LEU A 208 -0.45 7.97 -17.84
N ASN A 209 -1.29 6.95 -17.72
CA ASN A 209 -2.28 6.57 -18.71
C ASN A 209 -3.69 6.56 -18.07
N PRO A 210 -4.43 7.68 -18.14
CA PRO A 210 -5.78 7.78 -17.55
C PRO A 210 -6.86 7.01 -18.31
N ALA A 211 -6.57 6.55 -19.54
CA ALA A 211 -7.46 5.66 -20.25
C ALA A 211 -7.50 4.28 -19.55
N PRO A 212 -8.62 3.53 -19.59
CA PRO A 212 -8.65 2.17 -19.10
C PRO A 212 -7.56 1.34 -19.79
N LEU A 213 -6.79 0.59 -19.00
CA LEU A 213 -5.94 -0.49 -19.50
C LEU A 213 -6.79 -1.71 -19.84
#